data_AF-A0A9Q4BNT7-F1
#
_entry.id   AF-A0A9Q4BNT7-F1
#
_cell.length_a   1.000
_cell.length_b   1.000
_cell.length_c   1.000
_cell.angle_alpha   90.00
_cell.angle_beta   90.00
_cell.angle_gamma   90.00
#
_symmetry.space_group_name_H-M   'P 1'
#
loop_
_entity.id
_entity.type
_entity.pdbx_description
1 polymer ?
#
loop_
_entity_poly.entity_id
_entity_poly.type
_entity_poly.pdbx_seq_one_letter_code
_entity_poly.pdbx_strand_id
1 'polypeptide(L)'
;MNKKFIDNKDAYELLESLGEEFAVVNNPDYVYPPFEIYPMAEKIKSVPGIIPAFVMDMDGTTTTTELLCLHSLEYMIRLFSSRMSNEEWTGLDHVLDYPHIIGNSTTKHVEYLVNKYQNSFRTENIKNAFVHAALWTLVLGRDEKRKEEVRNNVINLKLGDMLSDPVLINLGRDASTVEITPEIIKHFVNTYGSSFEPSGFDSIVRAGIDVYYQRYHEILERIKNGEGSNVAAEIFSDPGKHLIEPMPGVLTFLSIINGWVAESQIEYFLPLIFKDYKTRTGTEFPASLMTAAKENLRLLAGVYRKNPAKKALVTSSIFYEADIVMRELMTMLRAQINCSQIPRELKDTLCEKFSDYNNVYDAFITASDSSEIRLKPHRDLYSMSLHRLHIPKEKFKTVAGFEDSESGTVAIRTAGIGLCVALPFAQTKKHDLSAASFVCEGGLPEVLLCHKLFIH
;
A
#
# COMPACT_ATOMS: atom_id res chain seq x y z
N MET A 1 -4.33 -24.77 27.94
CA MET A 1 -3.02 -24.96 28.62
C MET A 1 -3.19 -24.72 30.11
N ASN A 2 -2.63 -25.59 30.96
CA ASN A 2 -2.79 -25.51 32.44
C ASN A 2 -1.64 -24.79 33.16
N LYS A 3 -0.56 -24.39 32.48
CA LYS A 3 0.53 -23.58 33.05
C LYS A 3 0.54 -22.19 32.43
N LYS A 4 0.48 -21.14 33.27
CA LYS A 4 0.55 -19.73 32.85
C LYS A 4 1.99 -19.24 32.63
N PHE A 5 2.93 -19.81 33.39
CA PHE A 5 4.37 -19.55 33.28
C PHE A 5 5.07 -20.87 33.04
N ILE A 6 6.02 -20.89 32.11
CA ILE A 6 6.74 -22.06 31.66
C ILE A 6 8.24 -21.77 31.65
N ASP A 7 9.06 -22.80 31.74
CA ASP A 7 10.51 -22.68 31.58
C ASP A 7 10.93 -22.76 30.10
N ASN A 8 12.23 -22.67 29.83
CA ASN A 8 12.77 -22.71 28.47
C ASN A 8 12.46 -24.05 27.77
N LYS A 9 12.53 -25.17 28.49
CA LYS A 9 12.29 -26.49 27.92
C LYS A 9 10.83 -26.65 27.49
N ASP A 10 9.90 -26.30 28.38
CA ASP A 10 8.46 -26.30 28.09
C ASP A 10 8.15 -25.34 26.92
N ALA A 11 8.83 -24.18 26.83
CA ALA A 11 8.65 -23.24 25.73
C ALA A 11 9.13 -23.78 24.37
N TYR A 12 10.28 -24.47 24.34
CA TYR A 12 10.79 -25.13 23.13
C TYR A 12 9.82 -26.19 22.62
N GLU A 13 9.34 -27.08 23.50
CA GLU A 13 8.37 -28.13 23.14
C GLU A 13 7.06 -27.55 22.61
N LEU A 14 6.59 -26.43 23.20
CA LEU A 14 5.41 -25.73 22.71
C LEU A 14 5.63 -25.13 21.33
N LEU A 15 6.75 -24.44 21.10
CA LEU A 15 7.07 -23.88 19.79
C LEU A 15 7.18 -24.98 18.74
N GLU A 16 7.91 -26.05 19.01
CA GLU A 16 8.07 -27.21 18.12
C GLU A 16 6.71 -27.80 17.71
N SER A 17 5.73 -27.80 18.61
CA SER A 17 4.37 -28.30 18.32
C SER A 17 3.53 -27.42 17.39
N LEU A 18 3.94 -26.17 17.12
CA LEU A 18 3.16 -25.21 16.33
C LEU A 18 3.41 -25.30 14.82
N GLY A 19 4.52 -25.88 14.37
CA GLY A 19 4.84 -26.03 12.95
C GLY A 19 6.32 -26.25 12.67
N GLU A 20 6.65 -26.41 11.39
CA GLU A 20 8.03 -26.62 10.92
C GLU A 20 8.74 -25.32 10.51
N GLU A 21 7.96 -24.31 10.09
CA GLU A 21 8.46 -23.00 9.64
C GLU A 21 8.07 -21.90 10.64
N PHE A 22 9.02 -21.00 10.93
CA PHE A 22 8.79 -19.85 11.80
C PHE A 22 9.37 -18.58 11.17
N ALA A 23 8.66 -17.46 11.35
CA ALA A 23 9.17 -16.14 11.05
C ALA A 23 9.72 -15.48 12.32
N VAL A 24 10.85 -14.80 12.19
CA VAL A 24 11.40 -13.91 13.23
C VAL A 24 11.13 -12.47 12.81
N VAL A 25 10.38 -11.74 13.63
CA VAL A 25 10.00 -10.35 13.36
C VAL A 25 10.61 -9.46 14.41
N ASN A 26 11.47 -8.53 13.99
CA ASN A 26 12.09 -7.57 14.89
C ASN A 26 11.09 -6.52 15.36
N ASN A 27 11.15 -6.20 16.64
CA ASN A 27 10.37 -5.14 17.25
C ASN A 27 11.17 -3.82 17.25
N PRO A 28 10.49 -2.65 17.32
CA PRO A 28 11.16 -1.38 17.59
C PRO A 28 11.91 -1.39 18.93
N ASP A 29 12.96 -0.59 19.05
CA ASP A 29 13.87 -0.58 20.22
C ASP A 29 13.18 -0.31 21.57
N TYR A 30 12.01 0.35 21.57
CA TYR A 30 11.24 0.64 22.77
C TYR A 30 10.24 -0.47 23.16
N VAL A 31 10.21 -1.60 22.42
CA VAL A 31 9.35 -2.76 22.68
C VAL A 31 10.20 -3.93 23.16
N TYR A 32 9.79 -4.56 24.26
CA TYR A 32 10.39 -5.80 24.76
C TYR A 32 9.43 -6.98 24.47
N PRO A 33 9.90 -8.12 23.92
CA PRO A 33 11.30 -8.46 23.56
C PRO A 33 11.76 -7.84 22.23
N PRO A 34 13.07 -7.88 21.89
CA PRO A 34 13.60 -7.31 20.64
C PRO A 34 13.07 -7.97 19.35
N PHE A 35 12.51 -9.18 19.45
CA PHE A 35 11.86 -9.86 18.33
C PHE A 35 10.74 -10.78 18.81
N GLU A 36 9.79 -11.07 17.93
CA GLU A 36 8.76 -12.09 18.10
C GLU A 36 9.00 -13.25 17.14
N ILE A 37 8.63 -14.47 17.57
CA ILE A 37 8.67 -15.69 16.75
C ILE A 37 7.24 -16.09 16.44
N TYR A 38 6.92 -16.27 15.16
CA TYR A 38 5.60 -16.68 14.70
C TYR A 38 5.66 -18.00 13.95
N PRO A 39 4.81 -19.00 14.28
CA PRO A 39 4.64 -20.15 13.41
C PRO A 39 4.00 -19.72 12.10
N MET A 40 4.45 -20.31 11.00
CA MET A 40 3.89 -20.08 9.67
C MET A 40 2.97 -21.26 9.30
N ALA A 41 1.81 -20.95 8.70
CA ALA A 41 0.92 -21.98 8.17
C ALA A 41 1.64 -22.84 7.12
N GLU A 42 1.23 -24.08 6.90
CA GLU A 42 1.76 -24.91 5.81
C GLU A 42 1.46 -24.31 4.42
N LYS A 43 2.34 -24.51 3.42
CA LYS A 43 2.12 -24.02 2.05
C LYS A 43 1.02 -24.82 1.35
N ILE A 44 -0.12 -24.18 1.13
CA ILE A 44 -1.24 -24.80 0.43
C ILE A 44 -1.11 -24.55 -1.06
N LYS A 45 -1.14 -25.65 -1.83
CA LYS A 45 -1.01 -25.61 -3.30
C LYS A 45 -2.36 -25.53 -4.02
N SER A 46 -3.44 -25.98 -3.39
CA SER A 46 -4.78 -25.89 -3.94
C SER A 46 -5.83 -26.02 -2.85
N VAL A 47 -7.01 -25.46 -3.09
CA VAL A 47 -8.17 -25.55 -2.18
C VAL A 47 -9.25 -26.41 -2.85
N PRO A 48 -9.80 -27.42 -2.16
CA PRO A 48 -10.86 -28.24 -2.72
C PRO A 48 -12.15 -27.43 -2.84
N GLY A 49 -12.77 -27.45 -4.03
CA GLY A 49 -14.05 -26.79 -4.27
C GLY A 49 -13.93 -25.27 -4.49
N ILE A 50 -14.25 -24.46 -3.47
CA ILE A 50 -14.32 -23.00 -3.58
C ILE A 50 -13.51 -22.33 -2.47
N ILE A 51 -12.81 -21.25 -2.81
CA ILE A 51 -12.21 -20.36 -1.81
C ILE A 51 -13.31 -19.45 -1.27
N PRO A 52 -13.68 -19.56 0.02
CA PRO A 52 -14.78 -18.79 0.60
C PRO A 52 -14.40 -17.34 0.92
N ALA A 53 -13.09 -17.05 1.02
CA ALA A 53 -12.62 -15.70 1.29
C ALA A 53 -11.26 -15.40 0.67
N PHE A 54 -11.09 -14.14 0.28
CA PHE A 54 -9.83 -13.56 -0.19
C PHE A 54 -9.44 -12.41 0.75
N VAL A 55 -8.18 -12.38 1.15
CA VAL A 55 -7.59 -11.21 1.83
C VAL A 55 -6.51 -10.65 0.92
N MET A 56 -6.53 -9.35 0.67
CA MET A 56 -5.72 -8.74 -0.38
C MET A 56 -5.02 -7.51 0.15
N ASP A 57 -3.77 -7.34 -0.25
CA ASP A 57 -3.12 -6.04 -0.10
C ASP A 57 -3.75 -4.97 -0.98
N MET A 58 -3.57 -3.71 -0.57
CA MET A 58 -3.95 -2.56 -1.38
C MET A 58 -2.89 -2.25 -2.42
N ASP A 59 -1.74 -1.76 -1.96
CA ASP A 59 -0.60 -1.36 -2.77
C ASP A 59 0.01 -2.59 -3.46
N GLY A 60 0.52 -2.45 -4.69
CA GLY A 60 1.15 -3.54 -5.46
C GLY A 60 0.26 -4.74 -5.86
N THR A 61 -0.93 -4.89 -5.26
CA THR A 61 -1.85 -6.03 -5.46
C THR A 61 -3.18 -5.62 -6.06
N THR A 62 -3.81 -4.60 -5.46
CA THR A 62 -5.14 -4.09 -5.89
C THR A 62 -4.99 -2.79 -6.68
N THR A 63 -4.07 -1.92 -6.27
CA THR A 63 -3.83 -0.63 -6.92
C THR A 63 -2.36 -0.24 -6.86
N THR A 64 -1.95 0.65 -7.75
CA THR A 64 -0.65 1.30 -7.67
C THR A 64 -0.74 2.55 -6.79
N THR A 65 0.25 2.75 -5.93
CA THR A 65 0.50 4.02 -5.21
C THR A 65 1.98 4.39 -5.24
N GLU A 66 2.81 3.54 -5.83
CA GLU A 66 4.26 3.63 -5.77
C GLU A 66 4.78 4.85 -6.50
N LEU A 67 4.12 5.27 -7.58
CA LEU A 67 4.50 6.48 -8.30
C LEU A 67 4.32 7.73 -7.43
N LEU A 68 3.27 7.76 -6.60
CA LEU A 68 3.05 8.84 -5.64
C LEU A 68 4.12 8.83 -4.53
N CYS A 69 4.44 7.64 -4.00
CA CYS A 69 5.51 7.47 -3.01
C CYS A 69 6.88 7.89 -3.56
N LEU A 70 7.26 7.38 -4.74
CA LEU A 70 8.53 7.68 -5.41
C LEU A 70 8.67 9.18 -5.69
N HIS A 71 7.60 9.82 -6.19
CA HIS A 71 7.60 11.26 -6.43
C HIS A 71 7.81 12.04 -5.12
N SER A 72 7.13 11.67 -4.05
CA SER A 72 7.25 12.37 -2.76
C SER A 72 8.64 12.20 -2.14
N LEU A 73 9.26 11.03 -2.31
CA LEU A 73 10.65 10.77 -1.89
C LEU A 73 11.65 11.56 -2.74
N GLU A 74 11.46 11.58 -4.06
CA GLU A 74 12.31 12.36 -4.96
C GLU A 74 12.19 13.85 -4.66
N TYR A 75 10.98 14.36 -4.46
CA TYR A 75 10.70 15.75 -4.10
C TYR A 75 11.45 16.19 -2.84
N MET A 76 11.48 15.35 -1.81
CA MET A 76 12.30 15.60 -0.61
C MET A 76 13.78 15.79 -0.95
N ILE A 77 14.36 14.91 -1.78
CA ILE A 77 15.77 15.01 -2.21
C ILE A 77 16.03 16.26 -3.04
N ARG A 78 15.11 16.61 -3.95
CA ARG A 78 15.19 17.83 -4.76
C ARG A 78 15.18 19.07 -3.88
N LEU A 79 14.30 19.15 -2.89
CA LEU A 79 14.26 20.25 -1.93
C LEU A 79 15.57 20.33 -1.14
N PHE A 80 16.04 19.23 -0.55
CA PHE A 80 17.24 19.24 0.30
C PHE A 80 18.52 19.60 -0.48
N SER A 81 18.62 19.18 -1.74
CA SER A 81 19.76 19.45 -2.62
C SER A 81 19.63 20.73 -3.45
N SER A 82 18.43 21.32 -3.53
CA SER A 82 18.05 22.40 -4.47
C SER A 82 18.25 22.05 -5.95
N ARG A 83 18.17 20.76 -6.30
CA ARG A 83 18.26 20.26 -7.70
C ARG A 83 16.87 19.95 -8.21
N MET A 84 16.13 20.99 -8.60
CA MET A 84 14.72 20.89 -8.92
C MET A 84 14.46 20.38 -10.33
N SER A 85 15.41 20.56 -11.26
CA SER A 85 15.24 20.15 -12.66
C SER A 85 15.93 18.82 -12.99
N ASN A 86 15.53 18.19 -14.10
CA ASN A 86 16.15 16.96 -14.59
C ASN A 86 17.57 17.18 -15.10
N GLU A 87 17.90 18.39 -15.54
CA GLU A 87 19.25 18.80 -15.93
C GLU A 87 20.20 18.90 -14.71
N GLU A 88 19.68 19.30 -13.55
CA GLU A 88 20.44 19.38 -12.30
C GLU A 88 20.62 18.02 -11.63
N TRP A 89 19.57 17.18 -11.69
CA TRP A 89 19.59 15.81 -11.20
C TRP A 89 18.52 14.98 -11.91
N THR A 90 18.94 13.85 -12.47
CA THR A 90 18.09 12.95 -13.27
C THR A 90 17.05 12.17 -12.44
N GLY A 91 17.00 12.37 -11.12
CA GLY A 91 16.10 11.66 -10.22
C GLY A 91 16.69 10.37 -9.64
N LEU A 92 15.82 9.59 -9.00
CA LEU A 92 16.15 8.34 -8.34
C LEU A 92 16.55 7.25 -9.35
N ASP A 93 17.55 6.44 -9.01
CA ASP A 93 18.01 5.36 -9.89
C ASP A 93 17.12 4.12 -9.73
N HIS A 94 16.48 3.70 -10.83
CA HIS A 94 15.55 2.58 -10.83
C HIS A 94 16.19 1.24 -10.43
N VAL A 95 17.48 1.04 -10.71
CA VAL A 95 18.18 -0.24 -10.46
C VAL A 95 18.74 -0.26 -9.04
N LEU A 96 19.27 0.87 -8.59
CA LEU A 96 19.98 1.01 -7.32
C LEU A 96 19.07 1.45 -6.17
N ASP A 97 18.14 2.38 -6.39
CA ASP A 97 17.34 2.97 -5.30
C ASP A 97 16.04 2.24 -5.04
N TYR A 98 15.28 1.92 -6.09
CA TYR A 98 13.92 1.36 -5.95
C TYR A 98 13.83 0.12 -5.05
N PRO A 99 14.79 -0.83 -5.08
CA PRO A 99 14.78 -1.99 -4.18
C PRO A 99 14.85 -1.64 -2.69
N HIS A 100 15.32 -0.45 -2.34
CA HIS A 100 15.47 0.01 -0.95
C HIS A 100 14.38 1.00 -0.52
N ILE A 101 13.56 1.49 -1.46
CA ILE A 101 12.57 2.54 -1.21
C ILE A 101 11.13 2.14 -1.57
N ILE A 102 10.87 0.85 -1.82
CA ILE A 102 9.53 0.30 -2.07
C ILE A 102 9.32 -0.97 -1.22
N GLY A 103 8.08 -1.21 -0.78
CA GLY A 103 7.64 -2.38 -0.01
C GLY A 103 8.33 -2.55 1.36
N ASN A 104 8.84 -1.45 1.91
CA ASN A 104 9.38 -1.32 3.27
C ASN A 104 8.74 -0.09 3.95
N SER A 105 9.02 0.14 5.23
CA SER A 105 8.53 1.35 5.92
C SER A 105 9.13 2.64 5.33
N THR A 106 8.34 3.73 5.32
CA THR A 106 8.79 5.07 4.89
C THR A 106 10.06 5.52 5.62
N THR A 107 10.20 5.21 6.90
CA THR A 107 11.41 5.51 7.68
C THR A 107 12.65 4.88 7.04
N LYS A 108 12.59 3.59 6.65
CA LYS A 108 13.70 2.89 5.98
C LYS A 108 14.02 3.50 4.62
N HIS A 109 13.00 3.96 3.89
CA HIS A 109 13.20 4.63 2.60
C HIS A 109 13.98 5.94 2.79
N VAL A 110 13.55 6.78 3.73
CA VAL A 110 14.20 8.06 4.01
C VAL A 110 15.61 7.84 4.59
N GLU A 111 15.81 6.89 5.49
CA GLU A 111 17.14 6.52 6.00
C GLU A 111 18.11 6.19 4.87
N TYR A 112 17.70 5.31 3.95
CA TYR A 112 18.52 4.93 2.80
C TYR A 112 18.85 6.13 1.90
N LEU A 113 17.85 6.95 1.56
CA LEU A 113 18.04 8.09 0.68
C LEU A 113 18.90 9.19 1.33
N VAL A 114 18.68 9.48 2.61
CA VAL A 114 19.54 10.40 3.37
C VAL A 114 20.97 9.87 3.37
N ASN A 115 21.18 8.59 3.67
CA ASN A 115 22.52 8.01 3.68
C ASN A 115 23.22 8.15 2.33
N LYS A 116 22.51 7.90 1.22
CA LYS A 116 23.03 7.95 -0.15
C LYS A 116 23.28 9.37 -0.66
N TYR A 117 22.37 10.30 -0.38
CA TYR A 117 22.36 11.63 -1.03
C TYR A 117 22.78 12.79 -0.12
N GLN A 118 23.00 12.58 1.18
CA GLN A 118 23.33 13.63 2.16
C GLN A 118 24.47 14.56 1.76
N ASN A 119 25.48 14.07 1.02
CA ASN A 119 26.61 14.87 0.55
C ASN A 119 26.20 16.03 -0.39
N SER A 120 24.99 15.96 -0.97
CA SER A 120 24.44 17.01 -1.83
C SER A 120 23.50 17.97 -1.09
N PHE A 121 23.14 17.68 0.16
CA PHE A 121 22.16 18.46 0.91
C PHE A 121 22.76 19.75 1.47
N ARG A 122 21.92 20.76 1.65
CA ARG A 122 22.28 22.02 2.30
C ARG A 122 21.40 22.24 3.51
N THR A 123 22.00 22.58 4.65
CA THR A 123 21.29 22.84 5.93
C THR A 123 20.15 23.86 5.77
N GLU A 124 20.40 24.95 5.05
CA GLU A 124 19.39 25.98 4.78
C GLU A 124 18.19 25.44 4.00
N ASN A 125 18.42 24.54 3.04
CA ASN A 125 17.36 23.94 2.25
C ASN A 125 16.52 22.97 3.09
N ILE A 126 17.18 22.13 3.90
CA ILE A 126 16.52 21.22 4.83
C ILE A 126 15.63 22.02 5.79
N LYS A 127 16.16 23.12 6.34
CA LYS A 127 15.43 24.02 7.23
C LYS A 127 14.18 24.60 6.57
N ASN A 128 14.32 25.19 5.39
CA ASN A 128 13.19 25.79 4.67
C ASN A 128 12.12 24.75 4.34
N ALA A 129 12.54 23.57 3.84
CA ALA A 129 11.65 22.47 3.51
C ALA A 129 10.92 21.94 4.75
N PHE A 130 11.63 21.74 5.86
CA PHE A 130 11.05 21.27 7.11
C PHE A 130 10.05 22.27 7.70
N VAL A 131 10.39 23.57 7.75
CA VAL A 131 9.47 24.59 8.25
C VAL A 131 8.21 24.65 7.39
N HIS A 132 8.34 24.61 6.07
CA HIS A 132 7.19 24.51 5.18
C HIS A 132 6.33 23.27 5.49
N ALA A 133 6.97 22.10 5.57
CA ALA A 133 6.29 20.85 5.87
C ALA A 133 5.53 20.90 7.19
N ALA A 134 6.19 21.39 8.25
CA ALA A 134 5.59 21.52 9.57
C ALA A 134 4.39 22.46 9.56
N LEU A 135 4.50 23.64 8.95
CA LEU A 135 3.39 24.60 8.86
C LEU A 135 2.22 24.02 8.08
N TRP A 136 2.48 23.41 6.92
CA TRP A 136 1.45 22.78 6.10
C TRP A 136 0.72 21.69 6.88
N THR A 137 1.45 20.76 7.50
CA THR A 137 0.83 19.65 8.23
C THR A 137 0.04 20.12 9.45
N LEU A 138 0.55 21.09 10.20
CA LEU A 138 -0.12 21.59 11.41
C LEU A 138 -1.40 22.38 11.10
N VAL A 139 -1.43 23.10 9.97
CA VAL A 139 -2.57 23.95 9.58
C VAL A 139 -3.55 23.21 8.68
N LEU A 140 -3.07 22.61 7.59
CA LEU A 140 -3.89 22.04 6.52
C LEU A 140 -4.04 20.52 6.62
N GLY A 141 -3.08 19.84 7.27
CA GLY A 141 -3.09 18.39 7.44
C GLY A 141 -4.39 17.88 8.09
N ARG A 142 -4.83 16.68 7.66
CA ARG A 142 -6.09 16.07 8.10
C ARG A 142 -5.91 14.94 9.11
N ASP A 143 -4.71 14.40 9.23
CA ASP A 143 -4.38 13.36 10.21
C ASP A 143 -3.84 13.96 11.50
N GLU A 144 -4.60 13.82 12.59
CA GLU A 144 -4.23 14.34 13.91
C GLU A 144 -3.01 13.63 14.49
N LYS A 145 -2.85 12.32 14.24
CA LYS A 145 -1.65 11.59 14.70
C LYS A 145 -0.41 12.15 14.01
N ARG A 146 -0.50 12.42 12.71
CA ARG A 146 0.58 13.06 11.97
C ARG A 146 0.91 14.46 12.50
N LYS A 147 -0.11 15.25 12.87
CA LYS A 147 0.12 16.56 13.52
C LYS A 147 0.86 16.41 14.84
N GLU A 148 0.49 15.45 15.68
CA GLU A 148 1.21 15.16 16.93
C GLU A 148 2.67 14.77 16.69
N GLU A 149 2.93 13.90 15.71
CA GLU A 149 4.29 13.52 15.30
C GLU A 149 5.11 14.73 14.84
N VAL A 150 4.53 15.60 14.00
CA VAL A 150 5.19 16.84 13.55
C VAL A 150 5.43 17.80 14.71
N ARG A 151 4.51 17.95 15.67
CA ARG A 151 4.76 18.77 16.89
C ARG A 151 5.95 18.25 17.68
N ASN A 152 6.04 16.93 17.85
CA ASN A 152 7.18 16.30 18.53
C ASN A 152 8.48 16.52 17.75
N ASN A 153 8.46 16.39 16.43
CA ASN A 153 9.64 16.64 15.60
C ASN A 153 10.07 18.11 15.61
N VAL A 154 9.13 19.07 15.58
CA VAL A 154 9.40 20.50 15.74
C VAL A 154 10.12 20.78 17.07
N ILE A 155 9.69 20.17 18.16
CA ILE A 155 10.36 20.29 19.47
C ILE A 155 11.76 19.65 19.43
N ASN A 156 11.87 18.43 18.90
CA ASN A 156 13.13 17.69 18.82
C ASN A 156 14.18 18.41 17.96
N LEU A 157 13.74 19.10 16.91
CA LEU A 157 14.56 19.90 16.00
C LEU A 157 14.74 21.35 16.48
N LYS A 158 14.47 21.61 17.77
CA LYS A 158 14.71 22.89 18.46
C LYS A 158 13.91 24.09 17.93
N LEU A 159 12.78 23.82 17.30
CA LEU A 159 11.83 24.84 16.82
C LEU A 159 10.55 24.92 17.68
N GLY A 160 10.55 24.35 18.88
CA GLY A 160 9.37 24.27 19.76
C GLY A 160 8.67 25.61 20.02
N ASP A 161 9.42 26.71 20.11
CA ASP A 161 8.86 28.06 20.33
C ASP A 161 7.92 28.50 19.21
N MET A 162 8.08 27.97 17.99
CA MET A 162 7.22 28.29 16.85
C MET A 162 5.77 27.83 17.06
N LEU A 163 5.56 26.81 17.90
CA LEU A 163 4.22 26.26 18.19
C LEU A 163 3.33 27.24 18.95
N SER A 164 3.94 28.25 19.60
CA SER A 164 3.26 29.30 20.34
C SER A 164 3.15 30.62 19.56
N ASP A 165 3.61 30.66 18.30
CA ASP A 165 3.54 31.88 17.48
C ASP A 165 2.07 32.25 17.20
N PRO A 166 1.64 33.51 17.48
CA PRO A 166 0.29 33.97 17.20
C PRO A 166 -0.15 33.80 15.74
N VAL A 167 0.78 33.91 14.78
CA VAL A 167 0.53 33.67 13.36
C VAL A 167 0.10 32.22 13.14
N LEU A 168 0.83 31.25 13.69
CA LEU A 168 0.47 29.83 13.55
C LEU A 168 -0.89 29.53 14.19
N ILE A 169 -1.12 30.07 15.39
CA ILE A 169 -2.39 29.89 16.11
C ILE A 169 -3.57 30.46 15.30
N ASN A 170 -3.38 31.61 14.66
CA ASN A 170 -4.42 32.23 13.82
C ASN A 170 -4.65 31.44 12.52
N LEU A 171 -3.58 31.00 11.84
CA LEU A 171 -3.70 30.16 10.63
C LEU A 171 -4.49 28.88 10.92
N GLY A 172 -4.26 28.25 12.08
CA GLY A 172 -4.99 27.05 12.50
C GLY A 172 -6.49 27.26 12.75
N ARG A 173 -6.95 28.48 13.03
CA ARG A 173 -8.37 28.80 13.22
C ARG A 173 -9.13 28.91 11.89
N ASP A 174 -8.45 29.38 10.83
CA ASP A 174 -9.02 29.64 9.51
C ASP A 174 -8.59 28.59 8.45
N ALA A 175 -8.21 27.39 8.90
CA ALA A 175 -7.55 26.36 8.08
C ALA A 175 -8.28 25.97 6.78
N SER A 176 -9.59 26.21 6.66
CA SER A 176 -10.36 25.88 5.44
C SER A 176 -10.13 26.81 4.25
N THR A 177 -9.54 28.00 4.46
CA THR A 177 -9.40 29.04 3.41
C THR A 177 -7.99 29.59 3.29
N VAL A 178 -7.05 29.03 4.05
CA VAL A 178 -5.68 29.57 4.19
C VAL A 178 -4.73 28.82 3.27
N GLU A 179 -3.82 29.57 2.64
CA GLU A 179 -2.69 29.05 1.89
C GLU A 179 -1.39 29.35 2.66
N ILE A 180 -0.46 28.39 2.70
CA ILE A 180 0.86 28.60 3.33
C ILE A 180 1.77 29.30 2.32
N THR A 181 1.81 30.63 2.37
CA THR A 181 2.56 31.44 1.40
C THR A 181 4.07 31.49 1.71
N PRO A 182 4.92 31.82 0.71
CA PRO A 182 6.36 32.02 0.93
C PRO A 182 6.70 33.07 2.01
N GLU A 183 5.87 34.10 2.18
CA GLU A 183 6.04 35.13 3.21
C GLU A 183 5.83 34.57 4.61
N ILE A 184 4.83 33.70 4.79
CA ILE A 184 4.57 33.00 6.06
C ILE A 184 5.78 32.11 6.38
N ILE A 185 6.23 31.29 5.43
CA ILE A 185 7.39 30.43 5.63
C ILE A 185 8.62 31.27 6.01
N LYS A 186 8.86 32.37 5.30
CA LYS A 186 9.98 33.30 5.56
C LYS A 186 9.90 33.93 6.95
N HIS A 187 8.71 34.26 7.44
CA HIS A 187 8.51 34.74 8.83
C HIS A 187 9.02 33.70 9.84
N PHE A 188 8.59 32.44 9.71
CA PHE A 188 9.01 31.38 10.64
C PHE A 188 10.49 31.05 10.53
N VAL A 189 11.03 30.97 9.31
CA VAL A 189 12.46 30.72 9.08
C VAL A 189 13.33 31.84 9.67
N ASN A 190 12.95 33.11 9.49
CA ASN A 190 13.73 34.22 10.04
C ASN A 190 13.63 34.32 11.56
N THR A 191 12.47 34.02 12.12
CA THR A 191 12.21 34.18 13.57
C THR A 191 12.79 33.02 14.38
N TYR A 192 12.62 31.79 13.91
CA TYR A 192 12.96 30.58 14.67
C TYR A 192 14.11 29.77 14.05
N GLY A 193 14.37 29.95 12.76
CA GLY A 193 15.30 29.10 12.01
C GLY A 193 16.76 29.19 12.43
N SER A 194 17.17 30.19 13.22
CA SER A 194 18.50 30.22 13.84
C SER A 194 18.70 29.14 14.90
N SER A 195 17.61 28.65 15.50
CA SER A 195 17.63 27.56 16.48
C SER A 195 17.59 26.18 15.83
N PHE A 196 17.34 26.11 14.51
CA PHE A 196 17.26 24.84 13.79
C PHE A 196 18.64 24.19 13.69
N GLU A 197 18.83 23.08 14.40
CA GLU A 197 20.04 22.29 14.38
C GLU A 197 19.71 20.88 13.88
N PRO A 198 19.81 20.60 12.57
CA PRO A 198 19.75 19.24 12.07
C PRO A 198 21.13 18.58 12.31
N SER A 199 21.53 18.44 13.57
CA SER A 199 22.79 17.78 13.90
C SER A 199 22.58 16.27 13.81
N GLY A 200 23.24 15.64 12.84
CA GLY A 200 23.30 14.19 12.71
C GLY A 200 22.25 13.58 11.79
N PHE A 201 22.52 12.34 11.40
CA PHE A 201 21.73 11.53 10.47
C PHE A 201 20.25 11.47 10.86
N ASP A 202 19.95 11.15 12.13
CA ASP A 202 18.57 10.98 12.62
C ASP A 202 17.73 12.26 12.50
N SER A 203 18.34 13.43 12.70
CA SER A 203 17.65 14.72 12.58
C SER A 203 17.25 15.01 11.13
N ILE A 204 18.13 14.69 10.17
CA ILE A 204 17.85 14.83 8.74
C ILE A 204 16.77 13.83 8.31
N VAL A 205 16.83 12.59 8.82
CA VAL A 205 15.80 11.58 8.55
C VAL A 205 14.43 12.04 9.06
N ARG A 206 14.33 12.57 10.28
CA ARG A 206 13.07 13.13 10.82
C ARG A 206 12.51 14.24 9.95
N ALA A 207 13.34 15.21 9.58
CA ALA A 207 12.93 16.29 8.69
C ALA A 207 12.48 15.76 7.32
N GLY A 208 13.19 14.76 6.78
CA GLY A 208 12.87 14.12 5.50
C GLY A 208 11.52 13.41 5.51
N ILE A 209 11.21 12.68 6.59
CA ILE A 209 9.90 12.03 6.78
C ILE A 209 8.78 13.07 6.77
N ASP A 210 8.96 14.21 7.44
CA ASP A 210 7.96 15.28 7.48
C ASP A 210 7.74 15.94 6.12
N VAL A 211 8.80 16.18 5.34
CA VAL A 211 8.72 16.68 3.97
C VAL A 211 8.06 15.67 3.01
N TYR A 212 8.42 14.39 3.12
CA TYR A 212 7.79 13.32 2.35
C TYR A 212 6.27 13.29 2.57
N TYR A 213 5.83 13.21 3.83
CA TYR A 213 4.41 13.09 4.14
C TYR A 213 3.64 14.37 3.83
N GLN A 214 4.25 15.55 3.98
CA GLN A 214 3.61 16.78 3.51
C GLN A 214 3.28 16.68 2.02
N ARG A 215 4.26 16.33 1.17
CA ARG A 215 4.03 16.24 -0.27
C ARG A 215 3.02 15.16 -0.64
N TYR A 216 3.12 14.01 0.04
CA TYR A 216 2.22 12.88 -0.15
C TYR A 216 0.77 13.26 0.17
N HIS A 217 0.51 13.87 1.33
CA HIS A 217 -0.84 14.29 1.75
C HIS A 217 -1.39 15.45 0.92
N GLU A 218 -0.54 16.40 0.50
CA GLU A 218 -0.93 17.48 -0.41
C GLU A 218 -1.50 16.91 -1.72
N ILE A 219 -0.82 15.93 -2.32
CA ILE A 219 -1.28 15.30 -3.55
C ILE A 219 -2.55 14.48 -3.32
N LEU A 220 -2.65 13.73 -2.21
CA LEU A 220 -3.86 12.99 -1.88
C LEU A 220 -5.08 13.92 -1.70
N GLU A 221 -4.90 15.10 -1.09
CA GLU A 221 -5.99 16.06 -0.96
C GLU A 221 -6.46 16.59 -2.33
N ARG A 222 -5.53 16.85 -3.25
CA ARG A 222 -5.87 17.20 -4.65
C ARG A 222 -6.60 16.08 -5.38
N ILE A 223 -6.15 14.82 -5.22
CA ILE A 223 -6.85 13.64 -5.78
C ILE A 223 -8.28 13.56 -5.25
N LYS A 224 -8.46 13.71 -3.93
CA LYS A 224 -9.77 13.71 -3.28
C LYS A 224 -10.70 14.81 -3.83
N ASN A 225 -10.14 15.96 -4.23
CA ASN A 225 -10.88 17.06 -4.83
C ASN A 225 -11.16 16.88 -6.35
N GLY A 226 -10.80 15.73 -6.92
CA GLY A 226 -11.05 15.41 -8.33
C GLY A 226 -9.95 15.92 -9.29
N GLU A 227 -8.80 16.35 -8.77
CA GLU A 227 -7.69 16.86 -9.58
C GLU A 227 -6.67 15.78 -9.96
N GLY A 228 -6.96 14.49 -9.74
CA GLY A 228 -6.00 13.39 -9.92
C GLY A 228 -5.30 13.39 -11.29
N SER A 229 -6.06 13.55 -12.38
CA SER A 229 -5.50 13.65 -13.74
C SER A 229 -4.63 14.89 -13.95
N ASN A 230 -4.99 16.03 -13.34
CA ASN A 230 -4.22 17.27 -13.46
C ASN A 230 -2.87 17.12 -12.74
N VAL A 231 -2.89 16.58 -11.51
CA VAL A 231 -1.66 16.35 -10.74
C VAL A 231 -0.76 15.33 -11.44
N ALA A 232 -1.32 14.26 -12.00
CA ALA A 232 -0.56 13.27 -12.74
C ALA A 232 0.10 13.89 -14.00
N ALA A 233 -0.63 14.75 -14.73
CA ALA A 233 -0.08 15.47 -15.88
C ALA A 233 1.05 16.44 -15.49
N GLU A 234 0.92 17.15 -14.37
CA GLU A 234 1.97 18.02 -13.83
C GLU A 234 3.24 17.24 -13.47
N ILE A 235 3.10 16.04 -12.90
CA ILE A 235 4.23 15.23 -12.43
C ILE A 235 4.91 14.48 -13.59
N PHE A 236 4.15 13.82 -14.45
CA PHE A 236 4.72 12.93 -15.47
C PHE A 236 4.87 13.56 -16.85
N SER A 237 4.24 14.72 -17.10
CA SER A 237 4.10 15.30 -18.45
C SER A 237 3.49 14.30 -19.47
N ASP A 238 2.71 13.33 -18.98
CA ASP A 238 2.08 12.28 -19.77
C ASP A 238 0.61 12.16 -19.35
N PRO A 239 -0.35 12.52 -20.21
CA PRO A 239 -1.78 12.46 -19.88
C PRO A 239 -2.32 11.03 -19.75
N GLY A 240 -1.55 10.02 -20.17
CA GLY A 240 -1.93 8.61 -20.04
C GLY A 240 -1.47 7.95 -18.74
N LYS A 241 -0.74 8.65 -17.88
CA LYS A 241 -0.32 8.15 -16.57
C LYS A 241 -1.23 8.68 -15.48
N HIS A 242 -1.53 7.81 -14.53
CA HIS A 242 -2.24 8.17 -13.32
C HIS A 242 -1.40 7.81 -12.10
N LEU A 243 -1.59 8.55 -11.00
CA LEU A 243 -0.90 8.27 -9.73
C LEU A 243 -1.44 7.03 -9.03
N ILE A 244 -2.72 6.71 -9.29
CA ILE A 244 -3.46 5.60 -8.70
C ILE A 244 -4.18 4.89 -9.84
N GLU A 245 -3.84 3.62 -10.06
CA GLU A 245 -4.43 2.79 -11.10
C GLU A 245 -4.81 1.42 -10.55
N PRO A 246 -5.83 0.75 -11.10
CA PRO A 246 -6.06 -0.65 -10.81
C PRO A 246 -4.87 -1.49 -11.28
N MET A 247 -4.41 -2.41 -10.44
CA MET A 247 -3.47 -3.42 -10.89
C MET A 247 -4.11 -4.25 -12.03
N PRO A 248 -3.34 -4.69 -13.05
CA PRO A 248 -3.90 -5.48 -14.14
C PRO A 248 -4.66 -6.71 -13.64
N GLY A 249 -5.83 -6.98 -14.20
CA GLY A 249 -6.71 -8.09 -13.81
C GLY A 249 -7.66 -7.80 -12.64
N VAL A 250 -7.51 -6.71 -11.88
CA VAL A 250 -8.33 -6.40 -10.69
C VAL A 250 -9.82 -6.29 -11.05
N LEU A 251 -10.16 -5.58 -12.13
CA LEU A 251 -11.55 -5.46 -12.59
C LEU A 251 -12.19 -6.83 -12.83
N THR A 252 -11.54 -7.68 -13.61
CA THR A 252 -12.02 -9.02 -13.95
C THR A 252 -12.11 -9.91 -12.71
N PHE A 253 -11.05 -9.91 -11.90
CA PHE A 253 -10.95 -10.71 -10.68
C PHE A 253 -12.10 -10.37 -9.72
N LEU A 254 -12.26 -9.10 -9.35
CA LEU A 254 -13.28 -8.66 -8.40
C LEU A 254 -14.69 -8.89 -8.94
N SER A 255 -14.92 -8.67 -10.24
CA SER A 255 -16.23 -8.92 -10.86
C SER A 255 -16.62 -10.40 -10.82
N ILE A 256 -15.65 -11.31 -10.96
CA ILE A 256 -15.87 -12.76 -10.86
C ILE A 256 -16.12 -13.18 -9.42
N ILE A 257 -15.21 -12.87 -8.48
CA ILE A 257 -15.30 -13.41 -7.12
C ILE A 257 -16.46 -12.82 -6.30
N ASN A 258 -16.95 -11.63 -6.67
CA ASN A 258 -18.19 -11.06 -6.13
C ASN A 258 -19.46 -11.68 -6.75
N GLY A 259 -19.34 -12.51 -7.77
CA GLY A 259 -20.47 -13.14 -8.44
C GLY A 259 -21.29 -12.20 -9.32
N TRP A 260 -20.71 -11.09 -9.78
CA TRP A 260 -21.43 -10.08 -10.59
C TRP A 260 -21.51 -10.44 -12.07
N VAL A 261 -20.68 -11.40 -12.51
CA VAL A 261 -20.57 -11.79 -13.92
C VAL A 261 -21.12 -13.20 -14.12
N ALA A 262 -21.95 -13.36 -15.14
CA ALA A 262 -22.46 -14.64 -15.59
C ALA A 262 -21.41 -15.42 -16.40
N GLU A 263 -21.54 -16.75 -16.45
CA GLU A 263 -20.75 -17.61 -17.34
C GLU A 263 -20.81 -17.13 -18.81
N SER A 264 -22.00 -16.76 -19.28
CA SER A 264 -22.22 -16.25 -20.63
C SER A 264 -21.60 -14.88 -20.91
N GLN A 265 -21.24 -14.13 -19.88
CA GLN A 265 -20.69 -12.77 -20.00
C GLN A 265 -19.15 -12.75 -20.01
N ILE A 266 -18.49 -13.90 -19.78
CA ILE A 266 -17.02 -13.98 -19.69
C ILE A 266 -16.33 -13.57 -21.00
N GLU A 267 -16.98 -13.76 -22.14
CA GLU A 267 -16.44 -13.32 -23.46
C GLU A 267 -16.05 -11.84 -23.48
N TYR A 268 -16.80 -10.99 -22.77
CA TYR A 268 -16.54 -9.55 -22.76
C TYR A 268 -15.29 -9.18 -21.94
N PHE A 269 -14.86 -10.06 -21.04
CA PHE A 269 -13.68 -9.86 -20.20
C PHE A 269 -12.41 -10.51 -20.80
N LEU A 270 -12.54 -11.43 -21.76
CA LEU A 270 -11.38 -12.11 -22.37
C LEU A 270 -10.39 -11.13 -23.01
N PRO A 271 -10.79 -10.15 -23.84
CA PRO A 271 -9.85 -9.20 -24.41
C PRO A 271 -9.11 -8.38 -23.34
N LEU A 272 -9.82 -8.04 -22.26
CA LEU A 272 -9.24 -7.28 -21.17
C LEU A 272 -8.20 -8.10 -20.41
N ILE A 273 -8.55 -9.30 -19.96
CA ILE A 273 -7.63 -10.11 -19.15
C ILE A 273 -6.41 -10.60 -19.93
N PHE A 274 -6.53 -10.84 -21.24
CA PHE A 274 -5.38 -11.16 -22.09
C PHE A 274 -4.47 -9.94 -22.31
N LYS A 275 -5.06 -8.75 -22.48
CA LYS A 275 -4.28 -7.49 -22.51
C LYS A 275 -3.53 -7.30 -21.19
N ASP A 276 -4.20 -7.50 -20.07
CA ASP A 276 -3.61 -7.38 -18.74
C ASP A 276 -2.46 -8.38 -18.53
N TYR A 277 -2.64 -9.64 -18.96
CA TYR A 277 -1.56 -10.64 -18.96
C TYR A 277 -0.35 -10.19 -19.78
N LYS A 278 -0.57 -9.64 -20.98
CA LYS A 278 0.50 -9.11 -21.83
C LYS A 278 1.21 -7.94 -21.18
N THR A 279 0.47 -6.99 -20.59
CA THR A 279 1.04 -5.86 -19.85
C THR A 279 1.95 -6.33 -18.72
N ARG A 280 1.55 -7.39 -18.02
CA ARG A 280 2.27 -7.94 -16.87
C ARG A 280 3.50 -8.76 -17.24
N THR A 281 3.38 -9.62 -18.25
CA THR A 281 4.44 -10.57 -18.61
C THR A 281 5.33 -10.11 -19.75
N GLY A 282 4.91 -9.08 -20.50
CA GLY A 282 5.53 -8.66 -21.76
C GLY A 282 5.24 -9.59 -22.93
N THR A 283 4.42 -10.63 -22.75
CA THR A 283 4.17 -11.68 -23.75
C THR A 283 2.69 -11.96 -23.95
N GLU A 284 2.31 -12.33 -25.18
CA GLU A 284 0.93 -12.75 -25.47
C GLU A 284 0.58 -14.04 -24.74
N PHE A 285 -0.69 -14.18 -24.34
CA PHE A 285 -1.16 -15.42 -23.72
C PHE A 285 -1.11 -16.58 -24.74
N PRO A 286 -0.61 -17.78 -24.39
CA PRO A 286 -0.45 -18.87 -25.34
C PRO A 286 -1.77 -19.30 -25.99
N ALA A 287 -1.83 -19.26 -27.32
CA ALA A 287 -3.03 -19.63 -28.09
C ALA A 287 -3.53 -21.05 -27.79
N SER A 288 -2.62 -21.98 -27.53
CA SER A 288 -2.93 -23.37 -27.15
C SER A 288 -3.68 -23.50 -25.83
N LEU A 289 -3.56 -22.52 -24.92
CA LEU A 289 -4.17 -22.52 -23.60
C LEU A 289 -5.46 -21.68 -23.53
N MET A 290 -5.74 -20.85 -24.56
CA MET A 290 -6.87 -19.91 -24.55
C MET A 290 -8.21 -20.60 -24.32
N THR A 291 -8.46 -21.73 -24.99
CA THR A 291 -9.73 -22.47 -24.85
C THR A 291 -9.90 -22.99 -23.42
N ALA A 292 -8.86 -23.58 -22.83
CA ALA A 292 -8.92 -24.07 -21.46
C ALA A 292 -9.09 -22.93 -20.44
N ALA A 293 -8.35 -21.82 -20.61
CA ALA A 293 -8.46 -20.65 -19.75
C ALA A 293 -9.86 -20.03 -19.79
N LYS A 294 -10.47 -19.96 -20.98
CA LYS A 294 -11.85 -19.49 -21.16
C LYS A 294 -12.87 -20.37 -20.42
N GLU A 295 -12.77 -21.69 -20.54
CA GLU A 295 -13.67 -22.60 -19.81
C GLU A 295 -13.46 -22.51 -18.30
N ASN A 296 -12.20 -22.35 -17.85
CA ASN A 296 -11.89 -22.12 -16.44
C ASN A 296 -12.53 -20.84 -15.90
N LEU A 297 -12.44 -19.73 -16.64
CA LEU A 297 -13.07 -18.46 -16.27
C LEU A 297 -14.59 -18.56 -16.21
N ARG A 298 -15.22 -19.28 -17.15
CA ARG A 298 -16.66 -19.57 -17.13
C ARG A 298 -17.04 -20.36 -15.89
N LEU A 299 -16.30 -21.42 -15.56
CA LEU A 299 -16.55 -22.19 -14.35
C LEU A 299 -16.44 -21.31 -13.09
N LEU A 300 -15.40 -20.49 -12.99
CA LEU A 300 -15.21 -19.57 -11.87
C LEU A 300 -16.39 -18.61 -11.74
N ALA A 301 -16.84 -18.00 -12.83
CA ALA A 301 -18.00 -17.12 -12.83
C ALA A 301 -19.27 -17.84 -12.36
N GLY A 302 -19.52 -19.07 -12.82
CA GLY A 302 -20.65 -19.88 -12.39
C GLY A 302 -20.62 -20.25 -10.91
N VAL A 303 -19.43 -20.61 -10.40
CA VAL A 303 -19.21 -20.97 -8.99
C VAL A 303 -19.43 -19.76 -8.07
N TYR A 304 -18.78 -18.63 -8.36
CA TYR A 304 -18.85 -17.44 -7.52
C TYR A 304 -20.16 -16.67 -7.67
N ARG A 305 -20.88 -16.80 -8.80
CA ARG A 305 -22.23 -16.27 -8.91
C ARG A 305 -23.20 -16.93 -7.93
N LYS A 306 -23.03 -18.23 -7.67
CA LYS A 306 -23.84 -18.97 -6.69
C LYS A 306 -23.35 -18.73 -5.26
N ASN A 307 -22.04 -18.59 -5.09
CA ASN A 307 -21.40 -18.44 -3.78
C ASN A 307 -20.34 -17.33 -3.84
N PRO A 308 -20.73 -16.05 -3.78
CA PRO A 308 -19.77 -14.96 -3.77
C PRO A 308 -18.77 -15.12 -2.62
N ALA A 309 -17.49 -14.85 -2.89
CA ALA A 309 -16.48 -14.87 -1.85
C ALA A 309 -16.68 -13.70 -0.88
N LYS A 310 -16.19 -13.86 0.34
CA LYS A 310 -15.90 -12.75 1.26
C LYS A 310 -14.54 -12.12 0.91
N LYS A 311 -14.40 -10.80 1.03
CA LYS A 311 -13.17 -10.10 0.64
C LYS A 311 -12.78 -9.10 1.70
N ALA A 312 -11.51 -9.12 2.08
CA ALA A 312 -10.93 -8.06 2.87
C ALA A 312 -9.80 -7.39 2.11
N LEU A 313 -9.78 -6.06 2.15
CA LEU A 313 -8.62 -5.28 1.80
C LEU A 313 -7.81 -4.97 3.06
N VAL A 314 -6.49 -5.12 3.01
CA VAL A 314 -5.58 -4.98 4.14
C VAL A 314 -4.40 -4.12 3.72
N THR A 315 -4.09 -3.03 4.43
CA THR A 315 -2.93 -2.17 4.11
C THR A 315 -2.24 -1.65 5.35
N SER A 316 -0.94 -1.37 5.24
CA SER A 316 -0.16 -0.64 6.26
C SER A 316 -0.32 0.89 6.15
N SER A 317 -1.09 1.38 5.19
CA SER A 317 -1.50 2.80 5.12
C SER A 317 -2.56 3.10 6.18
N ILE A 318 -2.61 4.33 6.68
CA ILE A 318 -3.67 4.76 7.60
C ILE A 318 -5.00 4.90 6.86
N PHE A 319 -6.11 4.91 7.59
CA PHE A 319 -7.45 4.99 7.00
C PHE A 319 -7.63 6.22 6.10
N TYR A 320 -7.12 7.38 6.52
CA TYR A 320 -7.23 8.63 5.75
C TYR A 320 -6.65 8.49 4.33
N GLU A 321 -5.46 7.91 4.22
CA GLU A 321 -4.78 7.72 2.94
C GLU A 321 -5.47 6.66 2.10
N ALA A 322 -5.75 5.51 2.72
CA ALA A 322 -6.32 4.36 2.04
C ALA A 322 -7.75 4.64 1.54
N ASP A 323 -8.56 5.42 2.27
CA ASP A 323 -9.90 5.83 1.82
C ASP A 323 -9.84 6.67 0.53
N ILE A 324 -8.91 7.63 0.45
CA ILE A 324 -8.73 8.46 -0.76
C ILE A 324 -8.30 7.59 -1.93
N VAL A 325 -7.30 6.73 -1.71
CA VAL A 325 -6.76 5.84 -2.74
C VAL A 325 -7.86 4.91 -3.28
N MET A 326 -8.63 4.29 -2.39
CA MET A 326 -9.68 3.37 -2.81
C MET A 326 -10.84 4.05 -3.51
N ARG A 327 -11.19 5.29 -3.14
CA ARG A 327 -12.20 6.08 -3.87
C ARG A 327 -11.72 6.42 -5.29
N GLU A 328 -10.45 6.79 -5.45
CA GLU A 328 -9.89 7.06 -6.76
C GLU A 328 -9.81 5.79 -7.61
N LEU A 329 -9.38 4.67 -7.02
CA LEU A 329 -9.41 3.37 -7.69
C LEU A 329 -10.80 3.02 -8.22
N MET A 330 -11.85 3.25 -7.43
CA MET A 330 -13.24 3.04 -7.88
C MET A 330 -13.58 3.91 -9.09
N THR A 331 -13.16 5.18 -9.09
CA THR A 331 -13.31 6.09 -10.24
C THR A 331 -12.62 5.54 -11.49
N MET A 332 -11.37 5.07 -11.35
CA MET A 332 -10.59 4.50 -12.45
C MET A 332 -11.19 3.20 -12.99
N LEU A 333 -11.67 2.31 -12.12
CA LEU A 333 -12.37 1.08 -12.53
C LEU A 333 -13.65 1.38 -13.30
N ARG A 334 -14.44 2.38 -12.87
CA ARG A 334 -15.63 2.83 -13.61
C ARG A 334 -15.26 3.42 -14.98
N ALA A 335 -14.18 4.20 -15.07
CA ALA A 335 -13.68 4.70 -16.35
C ALA A 335 -13.30 3.53 -17.28
N GLN A 336 -12.59 2.53 -16.78
CA GLN A 336 -12.23 1.32 -17.52
C GLN A 336 -13.47 0.54 -18.01
N ILE A 337 -14.49 0.38 -17.15
CA ILE A 337 -15.77 -0.24 -17.52
C ILE A 337 -16.45 0.55 -18.64
N ASN A 338 -16.52 1.87 -18.53
CA ASN A 338 -17.17 2.73 -19.52
C ASN A 338 -16.48 2.65 -20.89
N CYS A 339 -15.15 2.55 -20.92
CA CYS A 339 -14.35 2.38 -22.15
C CYS A 339 -14.33 0.94 -22.70
N SER A 340 -14.79 -0.05 -21.94
CA SER A 340 -14.79 -1.46 -22.37
C SER A 340 -15.85 -1.77 -23.43
N GLN A 341 -15.75 -2.95 -24.05
CA GLN A 341 -16.76 -3.45 -25.02
C GLN A 341 -17.88 -4.27 -24.36
N ILE A 342 -18.13 -4.04 -23.07
CA ILE A 342 -19.19 -4.71 -22.30
C ILE A 342 -20.58 -4.16 -22.69
N PRO A 343 -21.66 -4.97 -22.71
CA PRO A 343 -23.02 -4.48 -22.95
C PRO A 343 -23.47 -3.44 -21.92
N ARG A 344 -24.31 -2.48 -22.36
CA ARG A 344 -24.74 -1.34 -21.53
C ARG A 344 -25.33 -1.75 -20.18
N GLU A 345 -26.23 -2.74 -20.15
CA GLU A 345 -26.86 -3.22 -18.91
C GLU A 345 -25.82 -3.73 -17.89
N LEU A 346 -24.81 -4.46 -18.37
CA LEU A 346 -23.72 -4.94 -17.52
C LEU A 346 -22.77 -3.81 -17.12
N LYS A 347 -22.51 -2.83 -18.00
CA LYS A 347 -21.76 -1.61 -17.63
C LYS A 347 -22.44 -0.85 -16.51
N ASP A 348 -23.74 -0.58 -16.63
CA ASP A 348 -24.52 0.16 -15.64
C ASP A 348 -24.47 -0.56 -14.28
N THR A 349 -24.66 -1.89 -14.29
CA THR A 349 -24.56 -2.73 -13.08
C THR A 349 -23.16 -2.67 -12.44
N LEU A 350 -22.10 -2.86 -13.24
CA LEU A 350 -20.73 -2.85 -12.71
C LEU A 350 -20.33 -1.46 -12.22
N CYS A 351 -20.74 -0.39 -12.91
CA CYS A 351 -20.48 0.98 -12.48
C CYS A 351 -21.17 1.29 -11.14
N GLU A 352 -22.38 0.79 -10.91
CA GLU A 352 -23.05 0.87 -9.60
C GLU A 352 -22.29 0.08 -8.53
N LYS A 353 -21.84 -1.15 -8.83
CA LYS A 353 -21.06 -1.97 -7.90
C LYS A 353 -19.71 -1.34 -7.54
N PHE A 354 -19.00 -0.78 -8.51
CA PHE A 354 -17.75 -0.04 -8.31
C PHE A 354 -18.00 1.45 -7.99
N SER A 355 -19.17 1.84 -7.49
CA SER A 355 -19.44 3.22 -7.06
C SER A 355 -18.70 3.57 -5.76
N ASP A 356 -18.58 2.60 -4.86
CA ASP A 356 -17.95 2.71 -3.55
C ASP A 356 -17.25 1.38 -3.22
N TYR A 357 -16.04 1.43 -2.65
CA TYR A 357 -15.28 0.22 -2.34
C TYR A 357 -15.97 -0.66 -1.28
N ASN A 358 -16.88 -0.11 -0.46
CA ASN A 358 -17.69 -0.86 0.50
C ASN A 358 -18.71 -1.79 -0.18
N ASN A 359 -19.04 -1.56 -1.46
CA ASN A 359 -19.84 -2.52 -2.24
C ASN A 359 -19.02 -3.71 -2.73
N VAL A 360 -17.69 -3.57 -2.73
CA VAL A 360 -16.73 -4.55 -3.26
C VAL A 360 -16.15 -5.41 -2.14
N TYR A 361 -15.74 -4.79 -1.03
CA TYR A 361 -15.06 -5.44 0.08
C TYR A 361 -15.97 -5.56 1.30
N ASP A 362 -15.96 -6.73 1.93
CA ASP A 362 -16.73 -7.01 3.14
C ASP A 362 -15.98 -6.54 4.41
N ALA A 363 -14.67 -6.31 4.30
CA ALA A 363 -13.85 -5.71 5.35
C ALA A 363 -12.74 -4.84 4.77
N PHE A 364 -12.43 -3.75 5.47
CA PHE A 364 -11.30 -2.87 5.16
C PHE A 364 -10.46 -2.73 6.42
N ILE A 365 -9.21 -3.19 6.37
CA ILE A 365 -8.26 -3.15 7.49
C ILE A 365 -7.10 -2.23 7.11
N THR A 366 -6.78 -1.30 7.98
CA THR A 366 -5.73 -0.29 7.77
C THR A 366 -4.79 -0.23 8.96
N ALA A 367 -3.69 0.50 8.87
CA ALA A 367 -2.80 0.74 10.01
C ALA A 367 -3.52 1.44 11.18
N SER A 368 -4.59 2.21 10.91
CA SER A 368 -5.41 2.83 11.94
C SER A 368 -6.17 1.83 12.81
N ASP A 369 -6.29 0.58 12.38
CA ASP A 369 -6.91 -0.49 13.14
C ASP A 369 -5.92 -1.23 14.06
N SER A 370 -4.61 -1.07 13.84
CA SER A 370 -3.59 -1.80 14.60
C SER A 370 -3.52 -1.33 16.05
N SER A 371 -3.26 -2.27 16.95
CA SER A 371 -2.89 -1.98 18.34
C SER A 371 -1.36 -1.99 18.42
N GLU A 372 -0.76 -0.93 18.97
CA GLU A 372 0.70 -0.71 18.94
C GLU A 372 1.24 -0.58 17.50
N ILE A 373 2.57 -0.64 17.30
CA ILE A 373 3.20 -0.59 15.97
C ILE A 373 3.31 -2.01 15.39
N ARG A 374 2.18 -2.72 15.34
CA ARG A 374 2.10 -4.09 14.81
C ARG A 374 1.61 -4.08 13.36
N LEU A 375 2.41 -3.43 12.49
CA LEU A 375 2.20 -3.42 11.04
C LEU A 375 2.94 -4.60 10.38
N LYS A 376 2.78 -4.80 9.07
CA LYS A 376 3.55 -5.84 8.35
C LYS A 376 5.05 -5.69 8.67
N PRO A 377 5.78 -6.76 9.00
CA PRO A 377 5.44 -8.18 8.81
C PRO A 377 4.66 -8.86 9.94
N HIS A 378 4.17 -8.13 10.95
CA HIS A 378 3.26 -8.69 11.95
C HIS A 378 1.95 -9.16 11.30
N ARG A 379 1.42 -10.29 11.76
CA ARG A 379 0.19 -10.93 11.24
C ARG A 379 -1.11 -10.18 11.53
N ASP A 380 -1.05 -9.18 12.40
CA ASP A 380 -2.19 -8.64 13.13
C ASP A 380 -3.28 -8.13 12.18
N LEU A 381 -2.92 -7.34 11.16
CA LEU A 381 -3.89 -6.80 10.21
C LEU A 381 -4.64 -7.91 9.43
N TYR A 382 -3.95 -8.98 9.02
CA TYR A 382 -4.59 -10.13 8.37
C TYR A 382 -5.39 -10.98 9.36
N SER A 383 -4.95 -11.09 10.62
CA SER A 383 -5.73 -11.77 11.65
C SER A 383 -7.04 -11.03 11.95
N MET A 384 -7.00 -9.70 11.98
CA MET A 384 -8.17 -8.84 12.11
C MET A 384 -9.09 -8.97 10.90
N SER A 385 -8.54 -9.08 9.69
CA SER A 385 -9.34 -9.29 8.47
C SER A 385 -10.13 -10.59 8.52
N LEU A 386 -9.48 -11.71 8.89
CA LEU A 386 -10.15 -13.00 9.08
C LEU A 386 -11.27 -12.92 10.12
N HIS A 387 -11.04 -12.19 11.23
CA HIS A 387 -12.04 -11.96 12.26
C HIS A 387 -13.22 -11.12 11.74
N ARG A 388 -12.98 -9.98 11.06
CA ARG A 388 -14.04 -9.13 10.48
C ARG A 388 -14.86 -9.87 9.42
N LEU A 389 -14.21 -10.74 8.64
CA LEU A 389 -14.89 -11.63 7.69
C LEU A 389 -15.64 -12.78 8.37
N HIS A 390 -15.57 -12.93 9.69
CA HIS A 390 -16.17 -14.03 10.45
C HIS A 390 -15.73 -15.41 9.92
N ILE A 391 -14.44 -15.54 9.58
CA ILE A 391 -13.84 -16.82 9.19
C ILE A 391 -13.38 -17.53 10.47
N PRO A 392 -13.85 -18.75 10.75
CA PRO A 392 -13.43 -19.48 11.92
C PRO A 392 -12.04 -20.11 11.65
N LYS A 393 -11.22 -20.29 12.70
CA LYS A 393 -9.78 -20.63 12.59
C LYS A 393 -9.52 -21.91 11.79
N GLU A 394 -10.42 -22.88 11.89
CA GLU A 394 -10.36 -24.20 11.26
C GLU A 394 -10.49 -24.10 9.73
N LYS A 395 -10.99 -22.96 9.24
CA LYS A 395 -11.14 -22.65 7.82
C LYS A 395 -10.04 -21.73 7.27
N PHE A 396 -9.07 -21.27 8.06
CA PHE A 396 -8.00 -20.39 7.57
C PHE A 396 -7.24 -21.02 6.38
N LYS A 397 -7.06 -22.34 6.38
CA LYS A 397 -6.48 -23.11 5.26
C LYS A 397 -7.27 -23.06 3.94
N THR A 398 -8.49 -22.56 3.96
CA THR A 398 -9.33 -22.41 2.75
C THR A 398 -9.32 -20.98 2.21
N VAL A 399 -8.75 -20.03 2.94
CA VAL A 399 -8.63 -18.63 2.54
C VAL A 399 -7.41 -18.45 1.63
N ALA A 400 -7.52 -17.58 0.63
CA ALA A 400 -6.39 -17.14 -0.16
C ALA A 400 -5.95 -15.72 0.25
N GLY A 401 -4.64 -15.52 0.35
CA GLY A 401 -4.02 -14.23 0.59
C GLY A 401 -3.22 -13.76 -0.64
N PHE A 402 -3.46 -12.53 -1.09
CA PHE A 402 -2.72 -11.89 -2.18
C PHE A 402 -1.93 -10.70 -1.67
N GLU A 403 -0.65 -10.64 -2.03
CA GLU A 403 0.29 -9.61 -1.58
C GLU A 403 1.50 -9.56 -2.54
N ASP A 404 2.27 -8.48 -2.58
CA ASP A 404 3.39 -8.25 -3.52
C ASP A 404 4.79 -8.11 -2.91
N SER A 405 4.94 -8.07 -1.58
CA SER A 405 6.17 -7.85 -0.81
C SER A 405 6.56 -9.02 0.13
N GLU A 406 7.82 -9.05 0.57
CA GLU A 406 8.28 -10.01 1.58
C GLU A 406 7.51 -9.85 2.90
N SER A 407 7.35 -8.60 3.36
CA SER A 407 6.74 -8.31 4.65
C SER A 407 5.29 -8.81 4.74
N GLY A 408 4.51 -8.65 3.68
CA GLY A 408 3.12 -9.07 3.69
C GLY A 408 2.92 -10.55 3.39
N THR A 409 3.76 -11.18 2.56
CA THR A 409 3.73 -12.66 2.44
C THR A 409 4.03 -13.35 3.78
N VAL A 410 4.98 -12.84 4.56
CA VAL A 410 5.21 -13.29 5.95
C VAL A 410 3.98 -13.04 6.83
N ALA A 411 3.38 -11.85 6.77
CA ALA A 411 2.20 -11.51 7.58
C ALA A 411 0.98 -12.41 7.27
N ILE A 412 0.74 -12.74 6.00
CA ILE A 412 -0.34 -13.67 5.58
C ILE A 412 -0.12 -15.06 6.17
N ARG A 413 1.09 -15.60 6.00
CA ARG A 413 1.47 -16.95 6.42
C ARG A 413 1.39 -17.12 7.94
N THR A 414 1.85 -16.11 8.67
CA THR A 414 1.82 -16.08 10.13
C THR A 414 0.42 -15.80 10.69
N ALA A 415 -0.51 -15.26 9.88
CA ALA A 415 -1.94 -15.17 10.20
C ALA A 415 -2.69 -16.52 10.06
N GLY A 416 -2.01 -17.58 9.62
CA GLY A 416 -2.60 -18.91 9.46
C GLY A 416 -3.09 -19.21 8.03
N ILE A 417 -2.84 -18.33 7.07
CA ILE A 417 -3.30 -18.47 5.68
C ILE A 417 -2.22 -19.19 4.86
N GLY A 418 -2.47 -20.47 4.58
CA GLY A 418 -1.53 -21.31 3.85
C GLY A 418 -1.50 -21.07 2.34
N LEU A 419 -2.60 -20.64 1.71
CA LEU A 419 -2.62 -20.25 0.29
C LEU A 419 -2.22 -18.77 0.18
N CYS A 420 -0.94 -18.50 0.39
CA CYS A 420 -0.33 -17.19 0.19
C CYS A 420 0.22 -17.11 -1.24
N VAL A 421 -0.22 -16.13 -2.01
CA VAL A 421 0.17 -15.98 -3.42
C VAL A 421 0.78 -14.59 -3.58
N ALA A 422 2.07 -14.56 -3.90
CA ALA A 422 2.80 -13.34 -4.16
C ALA A 422 2.57 -12.87 -5.60
N LEU A 423 2.28 -11.58 -5.77
CA LEU A 423 2.02 -10.92 -7.05
C LEU A 423 3.08 -9.82 -7.30
N PRO A 424 4.38 -10.17 -7.40
CA PRO A 424 5.43 -9.17 -7.52
C PRO A 424 5.23 -8.30 -8.75
N PHE A 425 5.50 -7.01 -8.64
CA PHE A 425 5.53 -6.09 -9.78
C PHE A 425 6.93 -5.48 -9.93
N ALA A 426 7.12 -4.55 -10.88
CA ALA A 426 8.46 -4.11 -11.28
C ALA A 426 9.32 -3.64 -10.08
N GLN A 427 8.70 -3.04 -9.06
CA GLN A 427 9.38 -2.53 -7.88
C GLN A 427 9.64 -3.60 -6.79
N THR A 428 8.80 -4.64 -6.67
CA THR A 428 8.96 -5.69 -5.64
C THR A 428 9.52 -7.01 -6.14
N LYS A 429 9.82 -7.12 -7.44
CA LYS A 429 10.36 -8.33 -8.08
C LYS A 429 11.65 -8.88 -7.45
N LYS A 430 12.41 -8.06 -6.73
CA LYS A 430 13.67 -8.45 -6.08
C LYS A 430 13.50 -8.85 -4.61
N HIS A 431 12.29 -8.82 -4.06
CA HIS A 431 12.03 -9.23 -2.68
C HIS A 431 12.17 -10.74 -2.50
N ASP A 432 12.47 -11.17 -1.27
CA ASP A 432 12.39 -12.60 -0.92
C ASP A 432 10.92 -12.98 -0.71
N LEU A 433 10.37 -13.68 -1.70
CA LEU A 433 8.98 -14.16 -1.68
C LEU A 433 8.90 -15.65 -1.30
N SER A 434 9.96 -16.20 -0.69
CA SER A 434 10.01 -17.61 -0.29
C SER A 434 8.94 -17.99 0.73
N ALA A 435 8.38 -17.03 1.48
CA ALA A 435 7.24 -17.26 2.36
C ALA A 435 5.97 -17.68 1.60
N ALA A 436 5.81 -17.26 0.34
CA ALA A 436 4.61 -17.53 -0.44
C ALA A 436 4.51 -19.01 -0.88
N SER A 437 3.28 -19.47 -1.07
CA SER A 437 2.97 -20.77 -1.67
C SER A 437 3.13 -20.75 -3.18
N PHE A 438 2.86 -19.61 -3.80
CA PHE A 438 3.06 -19.34 -5.23
C PHE A 438 3.60 -17.93 -5.43
N VAL A 439 4.37 -17.75 -6.49
CA VAL A 439 4.80 -16.45 -6.99
C VAL A 439 4.28 -16.35 -8.43
N CYS A 440 3.34 -15.43 -8.67
CA CYS A 440 2.71 -15.22 -9.97
C CYS A 440 3.17 -13.87 -10.54
N GLU A 441 4.25 -13.91 -11.33
CA GLU A 441 4.85 -12.73 -11.98
C GLU A 441 3.84 -12.01 -12.90
N GLY A 442 2.96 -12.79 -13.54
CA GLY A 442 1.87 -12.30 -14.37
C GLY A 442 0.70 -11.70 -13.58
N GLY A 443 0.78 -11.65 -12.24
CA GLY A 443 -0.22 -11.05 -11.36
C GLY A 443 -1.56 -11.79 -11.34
N LEU A 444 -2.65 -11.08 -11.02
CA LEU A 444 -4.01 -11.62 -11.08
C LEU A 444 -4.40 -12.24 -12.45
N PRO A 445 -3.93 -11.72 -13.61
CA PRO A 445 -4.16 -12.38 -14.89
C PRO A 445 -3.62 -13.80 -14.93
N GLU A 446 -2.42 -14.07 -14.42
CA GLU A 446 -1.87 -15.42 -14.32
C GLU A 446 -2.68 -16.29 -13.34
N VAL A 447 -3.05 -15.74 -12.19
CA VAL A 447 -3.87 -16.45 -11.19
C VAL A 447 -5.22 -16.90 -11.78
N LEU A 448 -5.85 -16.05 -12.60
CA LEU A 448 -7.11 -16.34 -13.27
C LEU A 448 -6.95 -17.32 -14.44
N LEU A 449 -5.99 -17.06 -15.33
CA LEU A 449 -5.84 -17.78 -16.60
C LEU A 449 -5.11 -19.13 -16.46
N CYS A 450 -4.09 -19.19 -15.61
CA CYS A 450 -3.21 -20.35 -15.48
C CYS A 450 -3.56 -21.21 -14.26
N HIS A 451 -4.01 -20.58 -13.16
CA HIS A 451 -4.19 -21.29 -11.88
C HIS A 451 -5.65 -21.54 -11.51
N LYS A 452 -6.63 -20.97 -12.22
CA LYS A 452 -8.06 -21.11 -11.90
C LYS A 452 -8.34 -20.74 -10.43
N LEU A 453 -7.70 -19.67 -9.93
CA LEU A 453 -7.74 -19.30 -8.50
C LEU A 453 -7.30 -20.43 -7.54
N PHE A 454 -6.50 -21.39 -7.98
CA PHE A 454 -6.01 -22.52 -7.19
C PHE A 454 -7.11 -23.46 -6.66
N ILE A 455 -8.29 -23.48 -7.29
CA ILE A 455 -9.34 -24.45 -6.99
C ILE A 455 -9.18 -25.72 -7.82
N HIS A 456 -9.46 -26.88 -7.22
CA HIS A 456 -9.48 -28.18 -7.91
C HIS A 456 -10.80 -28.90 -7.74
#